data_AF-A0A522E8M2-F1
#
_entry.id   AF-A0A522E8M2-F1
#
_cell.length_a   1.000
_cell.length_b   1.000
_cell.length_c   1.000
_cell.angle_alpha   90.00
_cell.angle_beta   90.00
_cell.angle_gamma   90.00
#
_symmetry.space_group_name_H-M   'P 1'
#
loop_
_entity.id
_entity.type
_entity.pdbx_description
1 polymer ?
#
loop_
_entity_poly.entity_id
_entity_poly.type
_entity_poly.pdbx_seq_one_letter_code
_entity_poly.pdbx_strand_id
1 'polypeptide(L)'
;MKLVTAFFRMIRLPNLFFIALTQFLFQYCILVPLFKKNGVDPVFSNWLLLLLVFSSVLIAAAGYIINDYFDINIDQVNKPQKNVVDNLISRRWAMLWHSFLSFAGVVLGFYIGWMLNVFWIGLMNFFCS
;
A
#
# COMPACT_ATOMS: atom_id res chain seq x y z
N MET A 1 16.26 -15.77 -8.34
CA MET A 1 14.78 -15.73 -8.47
C MET A 1 14.05 -15.94 -7.14
N LYS A 2 14.48 -16.81 -6.21
CA LYS A 2 13.81 -17.07 -4.92
C LYS A 2 13.60 -15.84 -4.01
N LEU A 3 14.55 -14.88 -3.99
CA LEU A 3 14.44 -13.64 -3.20
C LEU A 3 13.30 -12.72 -3.66
N VAL A 4 13.11 -12.60 -4.98
CA VAL A 4 12.08 -11.74 -5.56
C VAL A 4 10.69 -12.30 -5.27
N THR A 5 10.50 -13.61 -5.41
CA THR A 5 9.25 -14.28 -5.05
C THR A 5 8.95 -14.20 -3.55
N ALA A 6 9.97 -14.32 -2.69
CA ALA A 6 9.81 -14.13 -1.25
C ALA A 6 9.36 -12.71 -0.91
N PHE A 7 9.92 -11.69 -1.56
CA PHE A 7 9.51 -10.30 -1.40
C PHE A 7 8.06 -10.05 -1.82
N PHE A 8 7.66 -10.55 -3.00
CA PHE A 8 6.27 -10.41 -3.47
C PHE A 8 5.25 -11.13 -2.59
N ARG A 9 5.66 -12.24 -1.96
CA ARG A 9 4.83 -12.96 -1.00
C ARG A 9 4.69 -12.19 0.32
N MET A 10 5.77 -11.58 0.80
CA MET A 10 5.79 -10.77 2.02
C MET A 10 4.88 -9.55 1.93
N ILE A 11 4.92 -8.82 0.82
CA ILE A 11 4.02 -7.67 0.60
C ILE A 11 2.58 -8.09 0.24
N ARG A 12 2.29 -9.39 0.18
CA ARG A 12 0.99 -9.96 -0.19
C ARG A 12 0.46 -9.38 -1.50
N LEU A 13 1.24 -9.50 -2.57
CA LEU A 13 0.96 -8.92 -3.88
C LEU A 13 -0.49 -9.12 -4.40
N PRO A 14 -1.15 -10.29 -4.22
CA PRO A 14 -2.56 -10.44 -4.61
C PRO A 14 -3.48 -9.42 -3.91
N ASN A 15 -3.25 -9.13 -2.64
CA ASN A 15 -4.07 -8.17 -1.89
C ASN A 15 -3.82 -6.74 -2.39
N LEU A 16 -2.57 -6.39 -2.67
CA LEU A 16 -2.23 -5.07 -3.22
C LEU A 16 -2.89 -4.84 -4.58
N PHE A 17 -2.96 -5.88 -5.42
CA PHE A 17 -3.69 -5.83 -6.68
C PHE A 17 -5.17 -5.54 -6.46
N PHE A 18 -5.82 -6.20 -5.49
CA PHE A 18 -7.22 -5.92 -5.17
C PHE A 18 -7.44 -4.51 -4.64
N ILE A 19 -6.53 -3.95 -3.83
CA ILE A 19 -6.59 -2.56 -3.39
C ILE A 19 -6.59 -1.62 -4.60
N ALA A 20 -5.62 -1.78 -5.51
CA ALA A 20 -5.55 -0.95 -6.71
C ALA A 20 -6.79 -1.11 -7.59
N LEU A 21 -7.22 -2.35 -7.85
CA LEU A 21 -8.38 -2.66 -8.68
C LEU A 21 -9.65 -2.04 -8.12
N THR A 22 -9.91 -2.20 -6.81
CA THR A 22 -11.10 -1.64 -6.16
C THR A 22 -11.11 -0.12 -6.19
N GLN A 23 -9.97 0.55 -6.00
CA GLN A 23 -9.88 2.00 -6.14
C GLN A 23 -10.20 2.47 -7.58
N PHE A 24 -9.70 1.77 -8.60
CA PHE A 24 -10.03 2.09 -9.99
C PHE A 24 -11.50 1.84 -10.33
N LEU A 25 -12.05 0.69 -9.93
CA LEU A 25 -13.46 0.38 -10.13
C LEU A 25 -14.35 1.38 -9.41
N PHE A 26 -14.02 1.78 -8.18
CA PHE A 26 -14.76 2.78 -7.44
C PHE A 26 -14.76 4.14 -8.17
N GLN A 27 -13.60 4.58 -8.68
CA GLN A 27 -13.50 5.83 -9.44
C GLN A 27 -14.35 5.78 -10.72
N TYR A 28 -14.17 4.77 -11.57
CA TYR A 28 -14.75 4.77 -12.91
C TYR A 28 -16.19 4.25 -12.96
N CYS A 29 -16.55 3.29 -12.10
CA CYS A 29 -17.90 2.71 -12.10
C CYS A 29 -18.86 3.46 -11.16
N ILE A 30 -18.36 4.17 -10.15
CA ILE A 30 -19.22 4.85 -9.16
C ILE A 30 -19.04 6.36 -9.22
N LEU A 31 -17.85 6.89 -8.95
CA LEU A 31 -17.65 8.34 -8.83
C LEU A 31 -17.87 9.09 -10.14
N VAL A 32 -17.26 8.65 -11.25
CA VAL A 32 -17.39 9.34 -12.55
C VAL A 32 -18.85 9.39 -13.03
N PRO A 33 -19.65 8.30 -13.02
CA PRO A 33 -21.07 8.37 -13.36
C PRO A 33 -21.88 9.27 -12.43
N LEU A 34 -21.59 9.24 -11.14
CA LEU A 34 -22.28 10.07 -10.13
C LEU A 34 -22.02 11.56 -10.35
N PHE A 35 -20.77 11.96 -10.59
CA PHE A 35 -20.41 13.37 -10.84
C PHE A 35 -20.98 13.89 -12.16
N LYS A 36 -20.90 13.09 -13.22
CA LYS A 36 -21.51 13.43 -14.52
C LYS A 36 -23.02 13.65 -14.41
N LYS A 37 -23.72 12.83 -13.62
CA LYS A 37 -25.16 12.99 -13.38
C LYS A 37 -25.49 14.32 -12.69
N ASN A 38 -24.62 14.79 -11.81
CA ASN A 38 -24.81 16.03 -11.05
C ASN A 38 -24.21 17.27 -11.74
N GLY A 39 -23.67 17.14 -12.95
CA GLY A 39 -23.06 18.25 -13.69
C GLY A 39 -21.79 18.80 -13.06
N VAL A 40 -21.12 18.02 -12.22
CA VAL A 40 -19.87 18.40 -11.54
C VAL A 40 -18.71 17.74 -12.28
N ASP A 41 -17.67 18.53 -12.58
CA ASP A 41 -16.46 17.99 -13.19
C ASP A 41 -15.70 17.07 -12.21
N PRO A 42 -15.07 15.99 -12.68
CA PRO A 42 -14.32 15.09 -11.83
C PRO A 42 -13.18 15.84 -11.12
N VAL A 43 -13.19 15.82 -9.78
CA VAL A 43 -12.16 16.45 -8.94
C VAL A 43 -10.78 15.82 -9.16
N PHE A 44 -10.74 14.53 -9.52
CA PHE A 44 -9.50 13.78 -9.72
C PHE A 44 -9.10 13.75 -11.20
N SER A 45 -7.91 14.29 -11.50
CA SER A 45 -7.24 13.98 -12.77
C SER A 45 -6.78 12.52 -12.76
N ASN A 46 -6.69 11.89 -13.94
CA ASN A 46 -6.20 10.52 -14.08
C ASN A 46 -4.81 10.34 -13.46
N TRP A 47 -3.98 11.39 -13.50
CA TRP A 47 -2.65 11.39 -12.89
C TRP A 47 -2.71 11.37 -11.36
N LEU A 48 -3.60 12.17 -10.77
CA LEU A 48 -3.80 12.20 -9.33
C LEU A 48 -4.36 10.88 -8.79
N LEU A 49 -5.26 10.24 -9.55
CA LEU A 49 -5.76 8.91 -9.22
C LEU A 49 -4.63 7.88 -9.18
N LEU A 50 -3.74 7.89 -10.19
CA LEU A 50 -2.59 6.98 -10.24
C LEU A 50 -1.67 7.18 -9.04
N LEU A 51 -1.37 8.43 -8.68
CA LEU A 51 -0.57 8.76 -7.50
C LEU A 51 -1.25 8.29 -6.20
N LEU A 52 -2.55 8.47 -6.08
CA LEU A 52 -3.33 8.04 -4.91
C LEU A 52 -3.32 6.53 -4.75
N VAL A 53 -3.58 5.78 -5.83
CA VAL A 53 -3.51 4.32 -5.84
C VAL A 53 -2.11 3.85 -5.48
N PHE A 54 -1.08 4.46 -6.08
CA PHE A 54 0.30 4.10 -5.79
C PHE A 54 0.67 4.37 -4.32
N SER A 55 0.31 5.53 -3.78
CA SER A 55 0.47 5.86 -2.36
C SER A 55 -0.23 4.84 -1.45
N SER A 56 -1.45 4.46 -1.78
CA SER A 56 -2.25 3.49 -1.01
C SER A 56 -1.60 2.11 -1.00
N VAL A 57 -1.11 1.66 -2.15
CA VAL A 57 -0.42 0.38 -2.31
C VAL A 57 0.90 0.35 -1.53
N LEU A 58 1.67 1.45 -1.51
CA LEU A 58 2.92 1.54 -0.75
C LEU A 58 2.67 1.40 0.76
N ILE A 59 1.67 2.09 1.30
CA ILE A 59 1.33 2.02 2.73
C ILE A 59 0.81 0.62 3.09
N ALA A 60 -0.07 0.04 2.27
CA ALA A 60 -0.54 -1.33 2.48
C ALA A 60 0.62 -2.35 2.45
N ALA A 61 1.55 -2.20 1.50
CA ALA A 61 2.75 -3.04 1.43
C ALA A 61 3.62 -2.88 2.67
N ALA A 62 3.84 -1.65 3.15
CA ALA A 62 4.59 -1.38 4.38
C ALA A 62 3.92 -2.01 5.61
N GLY A 63 2.59 -1.93 5.68
CA GLY A 63 1.76 -2.57 6.71
C GLY A 63 1.88 -4.11 6.71
N TYR A 64 1.92 -4.73 5.53
CA TYR A 64 2.15 -6.17 5.43
C TYR A 64 3.56 -6.59 5.84
N ILE A 65 4.59 -5.79 5.51
CA ILE A 65 5.97 -6.07 5.93
C ILE A 65 6.11 -6.00 7.45
N ILE A 66 5.56 -4.97 8.09
CA ILE A 66 5.66 -4.85 9.56
C ILE A 66 4.83 -5.91 10.27
N ASN A 67 3.67 -6.28 9.72
CA ASN A 67 2.87 -7.38 10.24
C ASN A 67 3.65 -8.70 10.17
N ASP A 68 4.22 -9.03 9.01
CA ASP A 68 5.05 -10.22 8.87
C ASP A 68 6.28 -10.18 9.80
N TYR A 69 6.89 -9.00 10.02
CA TYR A 69 8.02 -8.83 10.95
C TYR A 69 7.67 -9.23 12.40
N PHE A 70 6.52 -8.80 12.92
CA PHE A 70 6.07 -9.16 14.27
C PHE A 70 5.62 -10.63 14.35
N ASP A 71 5.03 -11.15 13.27
CA ASP A 71 4.57 -12.52 13.19
C ASP A 71 5.70 -13.56 13.06
N ILE A 72 6.96 -13.15 12.79
CA ILE A 72 8.11 -14.07 12.67
C ILE A 72 8.22 -15.02 13.86
N ASN A 73 8.10 -14.52 15.10
CA ASN A 73 8.26 -15.38 16.29
C ASN A 73 7.07 -16.35 16.46
N ILE A 74 5.88 -15.93 16.03
CA ILE A 74 4.66 -16.74 16.10
C ILE A 74 4.70 -17.84 15.02
N ASP A 75 5.10 -17.48 13.80
CA ASP A 75 5.30 -18.41 12.68
C ASP A 75 6.46 -19.40 12.96
N GLN A 76 7.45 -19.01 13.77
CA GLN A 76 8.50 -19.90 14.28
C GLN A 76 7.94 -21.06 15.12
N VAL A 77 6.95 -20.79 15.96
CA VAL A 77 6.32 -21.78 16.83
C VAL A 77 5.24 -22.57 16.08
N ASN A 78 4.38 -21.89 15.31
CA ASN A 78 3.21 -22.51 14.68
C ASN A 78 3.53 -23.27 13.39
N LYS A 79 4.60 -22.91 12.67
CA LYS A 79 4.93 -23.50 11.35
C LYS A 79 6.44 -23.78 11.23
N PRO A 80 7.00 -24.69 12.05
CA PRO A 80 8.44 -24.92 12.12
C PRO A 80 9.08 -25.31 10.77
N GLN A 81 8.35 -26.04 9.90
CA GLN A 81 8.86 -26.43 8.58
C GLN A 81 8.92 -25.28 7.54
N LYS A 82 8.19 -24.19 7.76
CA LYS A 82 8.16 -23.03 6.84
C LYS A 82 9.41 -22.14 7.01
N ASN A 83 9.96 -22.08 8.22
CA ASN A 83 11.03 -21.15 8.60
C ASN A 83 12.40 -21.46 8.00
N VAL A 84 12.67 -22.72 7.65
CA VAL A 84 13.98 -23.12 7.11
C VAL A 84 14.17 -22.64 5.66
N VAL A 85 13.07 -22.39 4.94
CA VAL A 85 13.09 -21.98 3.51
C VAL A 85 12.76 -20.48 3.33
N ASP A 86 11.98 -19.87 4.23
CA ASP A 86 11.48 -18.48 4.09
C ASP A 86 12.31 -17.41 4.86
N ASN A 87 13.35 -17.78 5.64
CA ASN A 87 14.24 -16.82 6.34
C ASN A 87 15.26 -16.08 5.42
N LEU A 88 14.88 -15.82 4.17
CA LEU A 88 15.73 -15.16 3.18
C LEU A 88 15.90 -13.66 3.45
N ILE A 89 14.97 -13.04 4.16
CA ILE A 89 14.96 -11.60 4.43
C ILE A 89 15.29 -11.35 5.91
N SER A 90 16.39 -10.65 6.16
CA SER A 90 16.79 -10.30 7.53
C SER A 90 15.84 -9.28 8.16
N ARG A 91 15.72 -9.30 9.49
CA ARG A 91 14.98 -8.31 10.29
C ARG A 91 15.33 -6.86 9.94
N ARG A 92 16.62 -6.58 9.70
CA ARG A 92 17.10 -5.25 9.31
C ARG A 92 16.53 -4.83 7.95
N TRP A 93 16.51 -5.75 6.99
CA TRP A 93 15.96 -5.48 5.65
C TRP A 93 14.45 -5.29 5.67
N ALA A 94 13.71 -6.07 6.47
CA ALA A 94 12.27 -5.88 6.63
C ALA A 94 11.94 -4.48 7.19
N MET A 95 12.64 -4.06 8.26
CA MET A 95 12.46 -2.71 8.84
C MET A 95 12.85 -1.59 7.87
N LEU A 96 13.92 -1.77 7.10
CA LEU A 96 14.31 -0.81 6.07
C LEU A 96 13.25 -0.68 4.98
N TRP A 97 12.72 -1.79 4.48
CA TRP A 97 11.66 -1.77 3.47
C TRP A 97 10.36 -1.17 3.99
N HIS A 98 9.94 -1.51 5.21
CA HIS A 98 8.80 -0.88 5.87
C HIS A 98 9.00 0.64 5.95
N SER A 99 10.12 1.10 6.51
CA SER A 99 10.40 2.54 6.67
C SER A 99 10.43 3.27 5.33
N PHE A 100 11.05 2.68 4.31
CA PHE A 100 11.13 3.27 2.97
C PHE A 100 9.74 3.37 2.30
N LEU A 101 8.94 2.30 2.33
CA LEU A 101 7.61 2.28 1.72
C LEU A 101 6.63 3.20 2.47
N SER A 102 6.66 3.19 3.80
CA SER A 102 5.88 4.10 4.64
C SER A 102 6.23 5.56 4.33
N PHE A 103 7.51 5.90 4.33
CA PHE A 103 7.97 7.26 4.01
C PHE A 103 7.53 7.70 2.60
N ALA A 104 7.74 6.86 1.59
CA ALA A 104 7.31 7.16 0.21
C ALA A 104 5.78 7.35 0.11
N GLY A 105 5.01 6.49 0.78
CA GLY A 105 3.55 6.56 0.81
C GLY A 105 3.03 7.84 1.48
N VAL A 106 3.65 8.26 2.59
CA VAL A 106 3.33 9.50 3.32
C VAL A 106 3.66 10.73 2.49
N VAL A 107 4.86 10.80 1.91
CA VAL A 107 5.28 11.93 1.06
C VAL A 107 4.33 12.10 -0.13
N LEU A 108 3.95 10.99 -0.78
CA LEU A 108 2.96 11.04 -1.86
C LEU A 108 1.58 11.48 -1.35
N GLY A 109 1.15 11.01 -0.18
CA GLY A 109 -0.10 11.44 0.45
C GLY A 109 -0.16 12.95 0.69
N PHE A 110 0.91 13.53 1.22
CA PHE A 110 1.02 14.99 1.40
C PHE A 110 1.06 15.74 0.07
N TYR A 111 1.78 15.24 -0.93
CA TYR A 111 1.80 15.84 -2.27
C TYR A 111 0.41 15.86 -2.92
N ILE A 112 -0.34 14.76 -2.81
CA ILE A 112 -1.73 14.67 -3.28
C ILE A 112 -2.63 15.63 -2.50
N GLY A 113 -2.50 15.65 -1.17
CA GLY A 113 -3.26 16.53 -0.30
C GLY A 113 -3.03 18.01 -0.63
N TRP A 114 -1.79 18.38 -0.95
CA TRP A 114 -1.46 19.73 -1.42
C TRP A 114 -2.15 20.07 -2.76
N MET A 115 -2.09 19.16 -3.73
CA MET A 115 -2.72 19.37 -5.05
C MET A 115 -4.25 19.48 -4.98
N LEU A 116 -4.88 18.80 -4.03
CA LEU A 116 -6.33 18.81 -3.83
C LEU A 116 -6.81 19.85 -2.80
N ASN A 117 -5.90 20.57 -2.14
CA ASN A 117 -6.18 21.35 -0.93
C ASN A 117 -6.88 20.53 0.19
N VAL A 118 -6.60 19.22 0.26
CA VAL A 118 -7.12 18.29 1.27
C VAL A 118 -5.96 17.68 2.05
N PHE A 119 -5.49 18.40 3.07
CA PHE A 119 -4.37 17.96 3.93
C PHE A 119 -4.64 16.64 4.68
N TRP A 120 -5.92 16.26 4.85
CA TRP A 120 -6.32 15.03 5.53
C TRP A 120 -5.74 13.77 4.90
N ILE A 121 -5.51 13.75 3.58
CA ILE A 121 -4.95 12.58 2.88
C ILE A 121 -3.54 12.27 3.40
N GLY A 122 -2.69 13.29 3.53
CA GLY A 122 -1.33 13.12 4.06
C GLY A 122 -1.33 12.71 5.54
N LEU A 123 -2.21 13.30 6.34
CA LEU A 123 -2.35 12.95 7.76
C LEU A 123 -2.81 11.51 7.96
N MET A 124 -3.83 11.06 7.23
CA MET A 124 -4.31 9.66 7.32
C MET A 124 -3.20 8.68 6.94
N ASN A 125 -2.45 8.98 5.88
CA ASN A 125 -1.32 8.17 5.47
C ASN A 125 -0.25 8.07 6.56
N PHE A 126 0.05 9.17 7.25
CA PHE A 126 1.01 9.18 8.36
C PHE A 126 0.58 8.32 9.55
N PHE A 127 -0.72 8.28 9.88
CA PHE A 127 -1.22 7.45 10.97
C PHE A 127 -1.31 5.95 10.60
N CYS A 128 -1.47 5.63 9.32
CA CYS A 128 -1.56 4.24 8.86
C CYS A 128 -0.20 3.60 8.52
N SER A 129 0.84 4.40 8.32
CA SER A 129 2.18 3.96 7.90
C SER A 129 3.07 3.54 9.05
#